data_AF-A0A7X1IID5-F1
#
_entry.id   AF-A0A7X1IID5-F1
#
_cell.length_a   1.000
_cell.length_b   1.000
_cell.length_c   1.000
_cell.angle_alpha   90.00
_cell.angle_beta   90.00
_cell.angle_gamma   90.00
#
_symmetry.space_group_name_H-M   'P 1'
#
loop_
_entity.id
_entity.type
_entity.pdbx_description
1 polymer ?
#
loop_
_entity_poly.entity_id
_entity_poly.type
_entity_poly.pdbx_seq_one_letter_code
_entity_poly.pdbx_strand_id
1 'polypeptide(L)' 'MTTVSLGTPSVPARIAVRRPSRRIRVGSVAVGGDAPVSVQSMTTTRTSDIGATLQ' A
#
# COMPACT_ATOMS: atom_id res chain seq x y z
N MET A 1 -14.40 -12.17 27.15
CA MET A 1 -14.22 -10.98 26.30
C MET A 1 -15.29 -11.01 25.24
N THR A 2 -16.21 -10.06 25.24
CA THR A 2 -17.29 -9.94 24.25
C THR A 2 -16.74 -9.35 22.95
N THR A 3 -16.94 -10.04 21.83
CA THR A 3 -16.55 -9.57 20.51
C THR A 3 -17.52 -8.50 20.03
N VAL A 4 -17.07 -7.26 19.94
CA VAL A 4 -17.85 -6.16 19.34
C VAL A 4 -17.81 -6.32 17.82
N SER A 5 -18.97 -6.58 17.21
CA SER A 5 -19.08 -6.66 15.74
C SER A 5 -19.16 -5.24 15.16
N LEU A 6 -18.14 -4.85 14.40
CA LEU A 6 -17.95 -3.48 13.88
C LEU A 6 -18.78 -3.17 12.61
N GLY A 7 -19.62 -4.11 12.14
CA GLY A 7 -20.34 -3.99 10.87
C GLY A 7 -19.41 -3.97 9.64
N THR A 8 -19.99 -4.02 8.44
CA THR A 8 -19.23 -3.86 7.20
C THR A 8 -19.24 -2.38 6.77
N PRO A 9 -18.07 -1.77 6.49
CA PRO A 9 -18.03 -0.40 6.02
C PRO A 9 -18.74 -0.30 4.66
N SER A 10 -19.58 0.73 4.51
CA SER A 10 -20.21 1.06 3.23
C SER A 10 -19.14 1.43 2.21
N VAL A 11 -18.96 0.61 1.18
CA VAL A 11 -18.01 0.87 0.10
C VAL A 11 -18.72 1.73 -0.95
N PRO A 12 -18.12 2.84 -1.41
CA PRO A 12 -18.71 3.63 -2.48
C PRO A 12 -18.98 2.77 -3.72
N ALA A 13 -20.17 2.91 -4.31
CA ALA A 13 -20.64 2.11 -5.44
C ALA A 13 -19.77 2.24 -6.71
N ARG A 14 -18.89 3.24 -6.77
CA ARG A 14 -18.00 3.47 -7.90
C ARG A 14 -16.63 3.94 -7.43
N ILE A 15 -15.58 3.39 -8.04
CA ILE A 15 -14.20 3.83 -7.82
C ILE A 15 -14.01 5.18 -8.51
N ALA A 16 -13.57 6.19 -7.75
CA ALA A 16 -13.24 7.49 -8.29
C ALA A 16 -12.03 7.40 -9.24
N VAL A 17 -12.01 8.27 -10.27
CA VAL A 17 -10.89 8.36 -11.20
C VAL A 17 -9.64 8.82 -10.45
N ARG A 18 -8.48 8.20 -10.74
CA ARG A 18 -7.21 8.58 -10.14
C ARG A 18 -6.78 9.98 -10.58
N ARG A 19 -6.22 10.76 -9.64
CA ARG A 19 -5.70 12.10 -9.92
C ARG A 19 -4.56 12.03 -10.96
N PRO A 20 -4.58 12.86 -12.01
CA PRO A 20 -3.45 13.03 -12.91
C PRO A 20 -2.19 13.43 -12.12
N SER A 21 -1.12 12.67 -12.29
CA SER A 21 0.14 12.88 -11.57
C SER A 21 1.33 12.64 -12.50
N ARG A 22 2.46 13.28 -12.18
CA ARG A 22 3.72 13.02 -12.86
C ARG A 22 4.16 11.58 -12.57
N ARG A 23 4.57 10.84 -13.61
CA ARG A 23 5.18 9.52 -13.45
C ARG A 23 6.61 9.66 -12.93
N ILE A 24 6.95 8.88 -11.91
CA ILE A 24 8.33 8.73 -11.38
C ILE A 24 8.74 7.26 -11.40
N ARG A 25 10.04 6.99 -11.26
CA ARG A 25 10.59 5.64 -11.10
C ARG A 25 11.18 5.45 -9.70
N VAL A 26 10.84 4.33 -9.07
CA VAL A 26 11.44 3.82 -7.83
C VAL A 26 12.11 2.49 -8.17
N GLY A 27 13.42 2.52 -8.39
CA GLY A 27 14.12 1.40 -9.03
C GLY A 27 13.50 1.08 -10.40
N SER A 28 13.05 -0.16 -10.59
CA SER A 28 12.35 -0.60 -11.80
C SER A 28 10.84 -0.33 -11.81
N VAL A 29 10.26 0.14 -10.70
CA VAL A 29 8.80 0.34 -10.54
C VAL A 29 8.40 1.75 -10.97
N ALA A 30 7.39 1.86 -11.84
CA ALA A 30 6.79 3.14 -12.21
C ALA A 30 5.63 3.50 -11.26
N VAL A 31 5.61 4.73 -10.74
CA VAL A 31 4.58 5.24 -9.82
C VAL A 31 3.97 6.52 -10.39
N GLY A 32 2.64 6.59 -10.42
CA GLY A 32 1.90 7.75 -10.93
C GLY A 32 1.70 7.79 -12.45
N GLY A 33 1.02 8.84 -12.93
CA GLY A 33 0.51 8.90 -14.30
C GLY A 33 -0.43 7.72 -14.58
N ASP A 34 -0.25 7.07 -15.72
CA ASP A 34 -1.06 5.90 -16.11
C ASP A 34 -0.55 4.56 -15.55
N ALA A 35 0.45 4.58 -14.66
CA ALA A 35 0.94 3.36 -14.04
C ALA A 35 -0.10 2.78 -13.04
N PRO A 36 -0.16 1.44 -12.88
CA PRO A 36 -0.98 0.82 -11.85
C PRO A 36 -0.61 1.29 -10.43
N VAL A 37 -1.51 1.04 -9.48
CA VAL A 37 -1.27 1.33 -8.06
C VAL A 37 -0.25 0.36 -7.50
N SER A 38 0.92 0.85 -7.11
CA SER A 38 1.91 0.03 -6.43
C SER A 38 1.49 -0.24 -4.98
N VAL A 39 1.69 -1.47 -4.52
CA VAL A 39 1.55 -1.85 -3.10
C VAL A 39 2.90 -1.70 -2.42
N GLN A 40 2.92 -1.15 -1.21
CA GLN A 40 4.12 -0.99 -0.39
C GLN A 40 3.84 -1.50 1.03
N SER A 41 4.88 -2.03 1.67
CA SER A 41 4.90 -2.36 3.10
C SER A 41 6.14 -1.78 3.78
N MET A 42 6.31 -2.07 5.07
CA MET A 42 7.47 -1.69 5.88
C MET A 42 7.80 -2.86 6.81
N THR A 43 9.09 -3.18 6.95
CA THR A 43 9.58 -4.21 7.87
C THR A 43 9.46 -3.75 9.32
N THR A 44 9.25 -4.69 10.24
CA THR A 44 9.12 -4.41 11.69
C THR A 44 10.36 -4.79 12.49
N THR A 45 11.35 -5.42 11.86
CA THR A 45 12.61 -5.88 12.47
C THR A 45 13.61 -4.72 12.64
N ARG A 46 14.63 -4.92 13.47
CA ARG A 46 15.73 -3.95 13.59
C ARG A 46 16.54 -3.96 12.30
N THR A 47 16.65 -2.81 11.63
CA THR A 47 17.35 -2.70 10.34
C THR A 47 18.81 -3.15 10.39
N SER A 48 19.49 -3.00 11.53
CA SER A 48 20.87 -3.47 11.71
C SER A 48 20.98 -5.00 11.84
N ASP A 49 19.88 -5.69 12.16
CA ASP A 49 19.78 -7.15 12.07
C ASP A 49 19.44 -7.54 10.64
N ILE A 50 20.50 -7.90 9.90
CA ILE A 50 20.42 -8.27 8.49
C ILE A 50 19.59 -9.54 8.31
N GLY A 51 19.75 -10.53 9.19
CA GLY A 51 19.08 -11.81 9.08
C GLY A 51 17.58 -11.67 9.29
N ALA A 52 17.17 -10.93 10.33
CA ALA A 52 15.76 -10.71 10.60
C ALA A 52 15.06 -9.87 9.51
N THR A 53 15.75 -8.92 8.88
CA THR A 53 15.14 -7.98 7.93
C THR A 53 14.99 -8.56 6.51
N LEU A 54 15.82 -9.53 6.14
CA LEU A 54 15.80 -10.14 4.80
C LEU A 54 14.91 -11.39 4.68
N GLN A 55 14.46 -11.97 5.79
CA GLN A 55 13.56 -13.13 5.84
C GLN A 55 12.11 -12.69 6.01
#